data_AF-A0A662RRM4-F1
#
_entry.id   AF-A0A662RRM4-F1
#
_cell.length_a   1.000
_cell.length_b   1.000
_cell.length_c   1.000
_cell.angle_alpha   90.00
_cell.angle_beta   90.00
_cell.angle_gamma   90.00
#
_symmetry.space_group_name_H-M   'P 1'
#
loop_
_entity.id
_entity.type
_entity.pdbx_description
1 polymer ?
#
loop_
_entity_poly.entity_id
_entity_poly.type
_entity_poly.pdbx_seq_one_letter_code
_entity_poly.pdbx_strand_id
1 'polypeptide(L)'
;MSIETREILISPDSKVTPAQMKGKILAILSDSNRSIKVKETCYGALVEGEADELKQIINEVREMDRNGIYSKPRGFPIGDPRICRATRRGGPRPGFHQLELEHSLLPKVRRALDKIEGE
;
A
#
# COMPACT_ATOMS: atom_id res chain seq x y z
N MET A 1 7.59 -7.00 19.00
CA MET A 1 6.63 -7.40 17.95
C MET A 1 5.49 -6.41 18.01
N SER A 2 5.45 -5.49 17.04
CA SER A 2 4.48 -4.40 16.98
C SER A 2 3.64 -4.59 15.73
N ILE A 3 2.35 -4.82 15.93
CA ILE A 3 1.38 -4.87 14.84
C ILE A 3 1.21 -3.48 14.26
N GLU A 4 1.31 -3.36 12.94
CA GLU A 4 1.02 -2.12 12.22
C GLU A 4 0.14 -2.36 11.00
N THR A 5 -0.47 -1.29 10.52
CA THR A 5 -1.17 -1.27 9.23
C THR A 5 -0.43 -0.34 8.30
N ARG A 6 -0.20 -0.77 7.07
CA ARG A 6 0.44 0.04 6.04
C ARG A 6 -0.44 0.15 4.82
N GLU A 7 -0.35 1.32 4.18
CA GLU A 7 -0.90 1.56 2.86
C GLU A 7 0.24 1.50 1.85
N ILE A 8 0.12 0.57 0.90
CA ILE A 8 1.01 0.44 -0.25
C ILE A 8 0.31 1.11 -1.42
N LEU A 9 0.98 2.11 -1.99
CA LEU A 9 0.48 2.88 -3.12
C LEU A 9 1.31 2.58 -4.37
N ILE A 10 0.62 2.54 -5.50
CA ILE A 10 1.19 2.45 -6.82
C ILE A 10 1.12 3.84 -7.45
N SER A 11 2.22 4.29 -8.07
CA SER A 11 2.24 5.53 -8.83
C SER A 11 1.25 5.46 -9.99
N PRO A 12 0.48 6.53 -10.29
CA PRO A 12 -0.49 6.52 -11.39
C PRO A 12 0.10 6.28 -12.78
N ASP A 13 1.42 6.46 -12.95
CA ASP A 13 2.16 6.18 -14.19
C ASP A 13 2.81 4.79 -14.23
N SER A 14 2.59 3.95 -13.21
CA SER A 14 3.05 2.56 -13.18
C SER A 14 2.21 1.67 -14.10
N LYS A 15 2.83 0.60 -14.60
CA LYS A 15 2.13 -0.49 -15.31
C LYS A 15 1.58 -1.57 -14.36
N VAL A 16 1.97 -1.54 -13.09
CA VAL A 16 1.51 -2.49 -12.07
C VAL A 16 0.09 -2.11 -11.67
N THR A 17 -0.81 -3.09 -11.63
CA THR A 17 -2.19 -2.90 -11.17
C THR A 17 -2.35 -3.30 -9.70
N PRO A 18 -3.33 -2.74 -8.96
CA PRO A 18 -3.65 -3.17 -7.61
C PRO A 18 -3.92 -4.69 -7.50
N ALA A 19 -4.58 -5.26 -8.50
CA ALA A 19 -4.86 -6.70 -8.55
C ALA A 19 -3.57 -7.53 -8.69
N GLN A 20 -2.63 -7.12 -9.55
CA GLN A 20 -1.31 -7.78 -9.66
C GLN A 20 -0.52 -7.66 -8.36
N MET A 21 -0.51 -6.48 -7.73
CA MET A 21 0.14 -6.28 -6.44
C MET A 21 -0.45 -7.19 -5.36
N LYS A 22 -1.78 -7.25 -5.23
CA LYS A 22 -2.44 -8.15 -4.29
C LYS A 22 -2.11 -9.61 -4.58
N GLY A 23 -2.11 -10.01 -5.85
CA GLY A 23 -1.71 -11.36 -6.27
C GLY A 23 -0.28 -11.70 -5.83
N LYS A 24 0.67 -10.78 -6.04
CA LYS A 24 2.06 -10.94 -5.58
C LYS A 24 2.14 -11.07 -4.06
N ILE A 25 1.44 -10.22 -3.30
CA ILE A 25 1.42 -10.29 -1.83
C ILE A 25 0.88 -11.66 -1.38
N LEU A 26 -0.24 -12.12 -1.95
CA LEU A 26 -0.82 -13.41 -1.58
C LEU A 26 0.10 -14.59 -1.93
N ALA A 27 0.85 -14.52 -3.03
CA ALA A 27 1.85 -15.52 -3.39
C ALA A 27 3.04 -15.53 -2.41
N ILE A 28 3.50 -14.36 -1.93
CA ILE A 28 4.54 -14.30 -0.88
C ILE A 28 4.00 -14.94 0.42
N LEU A 29 2.73 -14.72 0.73
CA LEU A 29 2.12 -15.23 1.96
C LEU A 29 1.84 -16.74 1.91
N SER A 30 1.54 -17.33 0.74
CA SER A 30 1.22 -18.76 0.64
C SER A 30 2.35 -19.67 1.09
N ASP A 31 3.59 -19.20 1.02
CA ASP A 31 4.79 -19.93 1.44
C ASP A 31 5.11 -19.73 2.94
N SER A 32 4.22 -19.08 3.69
CA SER A 32 4.47 -18.63 5.05
C SER A 32 3.28 -18.87 5.99
N ASN A 33 3.53 -19.26 7.25
CA ASN A 33 2.50 -19.33 8.31
C ASN A 33 2.16 -17.94 8.90
N ARG A 34 2.29 -16.87 8.11
CA ARG A 34 2.15 -15.49 8.58
C ARG A 34 0.68 -15.08 8.68
N SER A 35 0.30 -14.44 9.79
CA SER A 35 -1.05 -13.90 9.99
C SER A 35 -1.15 -12.46 9.48
N ILE A 36 -1.09 -12.29 8.16
CA ILE A 36 -1.13 -10.97 7.51
C ILE A 36 -2.47 -10.79 6.79
N LYS A 37 -3.17 -9.71 7.13
CA LYS A 37 -4.40 -9.32 6.41
C LYS A 37 -4.02 -8.45 5.23
N VAL A 38 -4.67 -8.71 4.09
CA VAL A 38 -4.46 -7.98 2.84
C VAL A 38 -5.79 -7.49 2.32
N LYS A 39 -5.87 -6.22 1.94
CA LYS A 39 -7.06 -5.64 1.30
C LYS A 39 -6.67 -4.78 0.10
N GLU A 40 -7.22 -5.10 -1.05
CA GLU A 40 -7.06 -4.28 -2.25
C GLU A 40 -7.73 -2.92 -2.10
N THR A 41 -7.15 -1.89 -2.73
CA THR A 41 -7.69 -0.53 -2.82
C THR A 41 -7.56 -0.01 -4.25
N CYS A 42 -8.20 1.12 -4.54
CA CYS A 42 -8.07 1.78 -5.84
C CYS A 42 -6.65 2.29 -6.14
N TYR A 43 -5.79 2.44 -5.13
CA TYR A 43 -4.43 2.97 -5.27
C TYR A 43 -3.33 1.89 -5.07
N GLY A 44 -3.69 0.66 -4.73
CA GLY A 44 -2.74 -0.39 -4.34
C GLY A 44 -3.34 -1.34 -3.31
N ALA A 45 -2.70 -1.52 -2.15
CA ALA A 45 -3.16 -2.45 -1.12
C ALA A 45 -2.94 -1.94 0.31
N LEU A 46 -3.80 -2.36 1.24
CA LEU A 46 -3.56 -2.30 2.67
C LEU A 46 -3.02 -3.65 3.15
N VAL A 47 -2.02 -3.60 4.03
CA VAL A 47 -1.48 -4.77 4.72
C VAL A 47 -1.45 -4.51 6.23
N GLU A 48 -1.79 -5.51 7.03
CA GLU A 48 -1.81 -5.44 8.49
C GLU A 48 -1.21 -6.72 9.08
N GLY A 49 -0.28 -6.56 10.01
CA GLY A 49 0.47 -7.66 10.62
C GLY A 49 1.70 -7.16 11.38
N GLU A 50 2.64 -8.06 11.65
CA GLU A 50 3.90 -7.72 12.32
C GLU A 50 4.80 -6.83 11.45
N ALA A 51 5.32 -5.74 12.03
CA ALA A 51 6.05 -4.71 11.29
C ALA A 51 7.25 -5.25 10.48
N ASP A 52 8.02 -6.18 11.05
CA ASP A 52 9.18 -6.78 10.38
C ASP A 52 8.77 -7.62 9.17
N GLU A 53 7.66 -8.36 9.28
CA GLU A 53 7.13 -9.15 8.17
C GLU A 53 6.56 -8.24 7.06
N LEU A 54 5.86 -7.17 7.44
CA LEU A 54 5.36 -6.18 6.48
C LEU A 54 6.50 -5.49 5.74
N LYS A 55 7.62 -5.20 6.42
CA LYS A 55 8.82 -4.62 5.79
C LYS A 55 9.41 -5.55 4.74
N GLN A 56 9.48 -6.85 5.00
CA GLN A 56 9.94 -7.85 4.02
C GLN A 56 9.03 -7.88 2.79
N ILE A 57 7.71 -7.98 3.00
CA ILE A 57 6.72 -7.99 1.91
C ILE A 57 6.82 -6.73 1.07
N ILE A 58 6.97 -5.55 1.69
CA ILE A 58 7.08 -4.29 0.95
C ILE A 58 8.34 -4.28 0.10
N ASN A 59 9.47 -4.74 0.62
CA ASN A 59 10.70 -4.80 -0.16
C ASN A 59 10.52 -5.70 -1.39
N GLU A 60 9.91 -6.87 -1.24
CA GLU A 60 9.66 -7.79 -2.35
C GLU A 60 8.65 -7.25 -3.37
N VAL A 61 7.59 -6.58 -2.91
CA VAL A 61 6.57 -5.99 -3.79
C VAL A 61 7.15 -4.79 -4.55
N ARG A 62 8.06 -4.02 -3.95
CA ARG A 62 8.74 -2.90 -4.62
C ARG A 62 9.52 -3.35 -5.85
N GLU A 63 10.02 -4.58 -5.90
CA GLU A 63 10.70 -5.10 -7.09
C GLU A 63 9.79 -5.20 -8.34
N MET A 64 8.46 -5.14 -8.18
CA MET A 64 7.55 -5.07 -9.32
C MET A 64 7.65 -3.73 -10.08
N ASP A 65 7.96 -2.64 -9.37
CA ASP A 65 8.21 -1.30 -9.92
C ASP A 65 8.96 -0.46 -8.86
N ARG A 66 10.29 -0.53 -8.88
CA ARG A 66 11.20 -0.06 -7.83
C ARG A 66 10.93 1.38 -7.35
N ASN A 67 10.72 2.30 -8.30
CA ASN A 67 10.43 3.71 -8.06
C ASN A 67 8.95 4.07 -8.30
N GLY A 68 8.10 3.08 -8.58
CA GLY A 68 6.65 3.24 -8.76
C GLY A 68 5.82 2.74 -7.58
N ILE A 69 6.39 2.04 -6.61
CA ILE A 69 5.69 1.49 -5.44
C ILE A 69 6.17 2.13 -4.15
N TYR A 70 5.22 2.64 -3.37
CA TYR A 70 5.43 3.41 -2.15
C TYR A 70 4.70 2.77 -0.98
N SER A 71 5.15 3.05 0.25
CA SER A 71 4.40 2.64 1.44
C SER A 71 4.43 3.71 2.52
N LYS A 72 3.33 3.82 3.28
CA LYS A 72 3.27 4.64 4.48
C LYS A 72 2.51 3.92 5.60
N PRO A 73 2.84 4.19 6.88
CA PRO A 73 2.04 3.69 7.99
C PRO A 73 0.64 4.32 7.98
N ARG A 74 -0.33 3.57 8.49
CA ARG A 74 -1.73 3.97 8.59
C ARG A 74 -2.17 3.89 10.05
N GLY A 75 -2.83 4.94 10.55
CA GLY A 75 -3.24 5.04 11.96
C GLY A 75 -4.43 4.19 12.40
N PHE A 76 -5.04 3.43 11.49
CA PHE A 76 -6.20 2.59 11.77
C PHE A 76 -6.01 1.18 11.17
N PRO A 77 -6.56 0.14 11.82
CA PRO A 77 -6.68 -1.20 11.27
C PRO A 77 -7.51 -1.28 9.98
N ILE A 78 -7.31 -2.36 9.23
CA ILE A 78 -8.14 -2.69 8.07
C ILE A 78 -9.58 -2.96 8.55
N GLY A 79 -10.53 -2.19 8.01
CA GLY A 79 -11.95 -2.34 8.34
C GLY A 79 -12.38 -1.69 9.65
N ASP A 80 -11.53 -0.87 10.28
CA ASP A 80 -11.86 -0.20 11.55
C ASP A 80 -13.20 0.56 11.49
N PRO A 81 -14.14 0.28 12.41
CA PRO A 81 -15.51 0.80 12.34
C PRO A 81 -15.60 2.32 12.51
N ARG A 82 -14.58 2.96 13.09
CA ARG A 82 -14.51 4.43 13.30
C ARG A 82 -14.39 5.18 11.98
N ILE A 83 -13.76 4.56 10.97
CA ILE A 83 -13.46 5.20 9.68
C ILE A 83 -14.06 4.46 8.48
N CYS A 84 -14.45 3.19 8.64
CA CYS A 84 -15.00 2.40 7.55
C CYS A 84 -16.33 3.01 7.07
N ARG A 85 -16.40 3.37 5.78
CA ARG A 85 -17.61 3.93 5.18
C ARG A 85 -18.81 2.98 5.26
N ALA A 86 -18.58 1.66 5.22
CA ALA A 86 -19.63 0.66 5.28
C ALA A 86 -20.33 0.67 6.64
N THR A 87 -19.56 0.71 7.75
CA THR A 87 -20.11 0.73 9.12
C THR A 87 -20.79 2.07 9.43
N ARG A 88 -20.32 3.16 8.82
CA ARG A 88 -20.89 4.50 8.95
C ARG A 88 -22.13 4.75 8.09
N ARG A 89 -22.66 3.73 7.40
CA ARG A 89 -23.84 3.79 6.52
C ARG A 89 -23.68 4.78 5.35
N GLY A 90 -22.47 4.89 4.80
CA GLY A 90 -22.12 5.98 3.90
C GLY A 90 -21.46 7.14 4.65
N GLY A 91 -21.27 8.26 3.99
CA GLY A 91 -20.56 9.42 4.56
C GLY A 91 -19.15 9.64 3.99
N PRO A 92 -18.51 10.77 4.38
CA PRO A 92 -17.22 11.18 3.84
C PRO A 92 -16.12 10.20 4.23
N ARG A 93 -15.13 10.04 3.33
CA ARG A 93 -13.92 9.25 3.58
C ARG A 93 -12.84 10.18 4.16
N PRO A 94 -12.58 10.18 5.48
CA PRO A 94 -11.60 11.08 6.07
C PRO A 94 -10.23 10.87 5.43
N GLY A 95 -9.55 11.96 5.06
CA GLY A 95 -8.23 11.91 4.42
C GLY A 95 -8.23 11.54 2.93
N PHE A 96 -9.38 11.28 2.30
CA PHE A 96 -9.42 10.86 0.89
C PHE A 96 -8.87 11.92 -0.08
N HIS A 97 -9.24 13.18 0.06
CA HIS A 97 -8.71 14.25 -0.81
C HIS A 97 -7.20 14.47 -0.64
N GLN A 98 -6.70 14.31 0.59
CA GLN A 98 -5.26 14.36 0.85
C GLN A 98 -4.55 13.18 0.17
N LEU A 99 -5.09 11.97 0.32
CA LEU A 99 -4.56 10.77 -0.33
C LEU A 99 -4.54 10.89 -1.85
N GLU A 100 -5.61 11.44 -2.43
CA GLU A 100 -5.75 11.70 -3.86
C GLU A 100 -4.67 12.69 -4.36
N LEU A 101 -4.45 13.78 -3.62
CA LEU A 101 -3.37 14.73 -3.92
C LEU A 101 -1.99 14.07 -3.80
N GLU A 102 -1.70 13.37 -2.71
CA GLU A 102 -0.43 12.66 -2.52
C GLU A 102 -0.17 11.67 -3.67
N HIS A 103 -1.19 10.89 -4.04
CA HIS A 103 -1.12 9.95 -5.15
C HIS A 103 -0.83 10.65 -6.49
N SER A 104 -1.46 11.80 -6.75
CA SER A 104 -1.23 12.59 -7.97
C SER A 104 0.22 13.11 -8.10
N LEU A 105 0.95 13.20 -6.98
CA LEU A 105 2.32 13.70 -6.94
C LEU A 105 3.37 12.59 -7.11
N LEU A 106 3.01 11.32 -6.94
CA LEU A 106 3.93 10.18 -7.05
C LEU A 106 4.72 10.11 -8.37
N PRO A 107 4.17 10.47 -9.55
CA PRO A 107 4.96 10.50 -10.79
C PRO A 107 6.13 11.49 -10.74
N LYS A 108 6.00 12.60 -9.98
CA LYS A 108 7.10 13.56 -9.78
C LYS A 108 8.18 12.97 -8.88
N VAL A 109 7.78 12.26 -7.82
CA VAL A 109 8.69 11.56 -6.91
C VAL A 109 9.47 10.49 -7.64
N ARG A 110 8.77 9.65 -8.43
CA ARG A 110 9.36 8.63 -9.30
C ARG A 110 10.46 9.22 -10.19
N ARG A 111 10.15 10.26 -10.95
CA ARG A 111 11.13 10.92 -11.83
C ARG A 111 12.34 11.49 -11.09
N ALA A 112 12.17 11.93 -9.84
CA ALA A 112 13.29 12.40 -9.04
C ALA A 112 14.18 11.23 -8.59
N LEU A 113 13.58 10.13 -8.14
CA LEU A 113 14.31 8.91 -7.77
C LEU A 113 15.04 8.29 -8.96
N ASP A 114 14.39 8.18 -10.12
CA ASP A 114 14.98 7.66 -11.35
C ASP A 114 16.21 8.47 -11.78
N LYS A 115 16.20 9.80 -11.57
CA LYS A 115 17.37 10.66 -11.83
C LYS A 115 18.51 10.41 -10.86
N ILE A 116 18.21 10.26 -9.57
CA ILE A 116 19.22 10.01 -8.54
C ILE A 116 19.88 8.63 -8.71
N GLU A 117 19.13 7.62 -9.13
CA GLU A 117 19.66 6.26 -9.35
C GLU A 117 20.34 6.08 -10.72
N GLY A 118 20.07 6.96 -11.69
CA GLY A 118 20.67 6.95 -13.02
C GLY A 118 21.94 7.79 -13.16
N GLU A 119 22.32 8.53 -12.11
CA GLU A 119 23.62 9.18 -11.90
C GLU A 119 24.62 8.22 -11.22
#